data_AF-A0A963TNB9-F1
#
_entry.id   AF-A0A963TNB9-F1
#
_cell.length_a   1.000
_cell.length_b   1.000
_cell.length_c   1.000
_cell.angle_alpha   90.00
_cell.angle_beta   90.00
_cell.angle_gamma   90.00
#
_symmetry.space_group_name_H-M   'P 1'
#
loop_
_entity.id
_entity.type
_entity.pdbx_description
1 polymer ?
#
loop_
_entity_poly.entity_id
_entity_poly.type
_entity_poly.pdbx_seq_one_letter_code
_entity_poly.pdbx_strand_id
1 'polypeptide(L)'
;MQRVFSLAAIVPLLILNTGHMADAAGDPMRVDKVERHAFYLSLLAAAQDNERNGRGIPSIACLGLTGPARNSDADNDGVDDAFDAVPDNADEFAKDNNGDGSYEICSIEQLQAIVTLGQGEGNSTLLTTGQRLRRNYQLAADLDAASIENFVPIGNCGTDGECAVESSRDGYSGVFDGRNRTIRNLTIDQPALGGVGLIGALAESGVILNLNLENANVKGRSRTGIVVGANTGTIFKVRAAGKVEADEAAGGLAGSNSGLIVDSAATGTVMARQMAGGLVGDMTGAVFDSAAAVDVGGSRGLGGLAGVSTFGTIIGGQASGTVKGEGDLGGLVGVNTDATVSNSFSTSSVTGTAVHVGGLIGDNALGLVRNSYATGPVQGGNGVGALTGRNNGIIRRSYALGEVTAETNGGGLIGERVGGEDRDSFTDSAQLTPSKTGWSPDRLPVNDFLDYFCDLNRNGYIDPDERVRTNFVWIFTRRAPPSLRCNPAKS
;
A
#
# COMPACT_ATOMS: atom_id res chain seq x y z
N MET A 1 4.96 -32.04 30.42
CA MET A 1 4.63 -30.74 31.02
C MET A 1 5.88 -29.86 31.07
N GLN A 2 6.07 -28.99 30.09
CA GLN A 2 6.94 -27.80 30.21
C GLN A 2 6.22 -26.68 29.44
N ARG A 3 6.25 -25.46 29.99
CA ARG A 3 5.25 -24.44 29.66
C ARG A 3 5.59 -23.75 28.34
N VAL A 4 4.65 -23.79 27.39
CA VAL A 4 4.58 -22.82 26.30
C VAL A 4 4.28 -21.46 26.94
N PHE A 5 5.24 -20.55 26.93
CA PHE A 5 4.97 -19.14 27.21
C PHE A 5 4.41 -18.52 25.94
N SER A 6 3.12 -18.18 25.97
CA SER A 6 2.47 -17.43 24.89
C SER A 6 3.07 -16.02 24.80
N LEU A 7 3.50 -15.63 23.60
CA LEU A 7 3.96 -14.26 23.32
C LEU A 7 2.85 -13.21 23.48
N ALA A 8 1.57 -13.61 23.46
CA ALA A 8 0.41 -12.72 23.61
C ALA A 8 0.32 -12.01 24.98
N ALA A 9 1.19 -12.34 25.95
CA ALA A 9 1.19 -11.75 27.28
C ALA A 9 2.17 -10.57 27.48
N ILE A 10 3.00 -10.22 26.49
CA ILE A 10 4.09 -9.23 26.66
C ILE A 10 3.69 -7.81 26.18
N VAL A 11 2.75 -7.69 25.24
CA VAL A 11 2.39 -6.42 24.60
C VAL A 11 1.74 -5.37 25.53
N PRO A 12 0.89 -5.70 26.52
CA PRO A 12 0.27 -4.67 27.38
C PRO A 12 1.23 -4.01 28.38
N LEU A 13 2.41 -4.58 28.63
CA LEU A 13 3.22 -4.21 29.80
C LEU A 13 4.15 -2.99 29.58
N LEU A 14 4.27 -2.48 28.36
CA LEU A 14 5.01 -1.23 28.08
C LEU A 14 4.17 0.06 28.22
N ILE A 15 2.86 -0.04 28.44
CA ILE A 15 1.92 1.10 28.38
C ILE A 15 1.94 1.99 29.64
N LEU A 16 2.75 1.65 30.66
CA LEU A 16 2.70 2.29 31.98
C LEU A 16 3.99 2.99 32.46
N ASN A 17 4.87 3.47 31.58
CA ASN A 17 5.84 4.53 31.98
C ASN A 17 6.55 5.31 30.85
N THR A 18 5.89 6.31 30.23
CA THR A 18 6.60 7.40 29.52
C THR A 18 5.88 8.73 29.66
N GLY A 19 6.41 9.61 30.51
CA GLY A 19 6.03 11.04 30.49
C GLY A 19 6.65 11.75 29.28
N HIS A 20 5.91 12.73 28.74
CA HIS A 20 6.32 13.76 27.76
C HIS A 20 7.67 13.56 27.05
N MET A 21 7.68 12.87 25.90
CA MET A 21 8.80 12.95 24.97
C MET A 21 8.61 14.10 23.99
N ALA A 22 9.42 15.14 24.12
CA ALA A 22 9.68 16.10 23.04
C ALA A 22 10.80 15.56 22.13
N ASP A 23 10.90 16.06 20.91
CA ASP A 23 12.04 15.76 20.04
C ASP A 23 13.31 16.50 20.50
N ALA A 24 14.44 16.26 19.82
CA ALA A 24 15.71 16.90 20.15
C ALA A 24 15.76 18.42 19.85
N ALA A 25 14.74 18.99 19.21
CA ALA A 25 14.56 20.43 19.03
C ALA A 25 13.62 21.04 20.10
N GLY A 26 12.99 20.22 20.93
CA GLY A 26 12.00 20.63 21.94
C GLY A 26 10.57 20.69 21.41
N ASP A 27 10.31 20.24 20.17
CA ASP A 27 8.97 20.19 19.63
C ASP A 27 8.19 19.02 20.27
N PRO A 28 6.94 19.23 20.71
CA PRO A 28 6.14 18.17 21.31
C PRO A 28 5.78 17.13 20.24
N MET A 29 6.33 15.93 20.34
CA MET A 29 5.81 14.79 19.58
C MET A 29 4.38 14.54 20.04
N ARG A 30 3.40 14.79 19.17
CA ARG A 30 1.99 14.46 19.43
C ARG A 30 1.91 12.96 19.73
N VAL A 31 1.43 12.63 20.94
CA VAL A 31 1.41 11.28 21.54
C VAL A 31 0.85 10.22 20.57
N ASP A 32 -0.19 10.60 19.83
CA ASP A 32 -0.79 9.91 18.67
C ASP A 32 0.23 9.21 17.73
N LYS A 33 1.35 9.86 17.37
CA LYS A 33 2.34 9.27 16.44
C LYS A 33 3.10 8.07 17.02
N VAL A 34 3.27 7.99 18.35
CA VAL A 34 3.94 6.86 19.02
C VAL A 34 2.99 5.68 19.13
N GLU A 35 1.72 5.94 19.44
CA GLU A 35 0.67 4.92 19.55
C GLU A 35 0.44 4.23 18.19
N ARG A 36 0.36 4.99 17.09
CA ARG A 36 0.30 4.43 15.73
C ARG A 36 1.52 3.59 15.36
N HIS A 37 2.72 3.97 15.78
CA HIS A 37 3.93 3.19 15.47
C HIS A 37 3.91 1.80 16.14
N ALA A 38 3.53 1.74 17.42
CA ALA A 38 3.36 0.47 18.13
C ALA A 38 2.25 -0.41 17.51
N PHE A 39 1.17 0.23 17.05
CA PHE A 39 0.09 -0.43 16.32
C PHE A 39 0.60 -1.07 15.01
N TYR A 40 1.27 -0.33 14.13
CA TYR A 40 1.80 -0.88 12.87
C TYR A 40 2.85 -1.97 13.07
N LEU A 41 3.71 -1.85 14.09
CA LEU A 41 4.61 -2.94 14.53
C LEU A 41 3.85 -4.22 14.87
N SER A 42 2.73 -4.11 15.60
CA SER A 42 1.91 -5.27 16.00
C SER A 42 1.19 -5.93 14.82
N LEU A 43 0.62 -5.12 13.92
CA LEU A 43 -0.01 -5.58 12.67
C LEU A 43 0.97 -6.33 11.78
N LEU A 44 2.18 -5.77 11.62
CA LEU A 44 3.24 -6.42 10.87
C LEU A 44 3.69 -7.74 11.51
N ALA A 45 3.92 -7.76 12.82
CA ALA A 45 4.37 -8.96 13.52
C ALA A 45 3.37 -10.11 13.31
N ALA A 46 2.07 -9.81 13.36
CA ALA A 46 1.02 -10.78 13.03
C ALA A 46 1.12 -11.27 11.56
N ALA A 47 1.34 -10.38 10.58
CA ALA A 47 1.52 -10.78 9.18
C ALA A 47 2.78 -11.64 8.95
N GLN A 48 3.90 -11.34 9.63
CA GLN A 48 5.12 -12.16 9.56
C GLN A 48 4.95 -13.52 10.24
N ASP A 49 4.27 -13.58 11.38
CA ASP A 49 4.03 -14.84 12.06
C ASP A 49 3.03 -15.71 11.27
N ASN A 50 2.04 -15.11 10.59
CA ASN A 50 1.21 -15.81 9.61
C ASN A 50 2.05 -16.37 8.45
N GLU A 51 2.94 -15.58 7.85
CA GLU A 51 3.87 -16.05 6.80
C GLU A 51 4.73 -17.24 7.27
N ARG A 52 5.27 -17.17 8.50
CA ARG A 52 6.10 -18.24 9.08
C ARG A 52 5.34 -19.50 9.43
N ASN A 53 4.08 -19.36 9.85
CA ASN A 53 3.22 -20.47 10.25
C ASN A 53 2.57 -21.18 9.04
N GLY A 54 2.57 -20.55 7.86
CA GLY A 54 2.10 -21.12 6.60
C GLY A 54 2.81 -22.44 6.28
N ARG A 55 2.16 -23.57 6.59
CA ARG A 55 2.69 -24.92 6.29
C ARG A 55 2.75 -25.14 4.78
N GLY A 56 3.60 -26.03 4.30
CA GLY A 56 3.58 -26.41 2.88
C GLY A 56 2.25 -27.05 2.51
N ILE A 57 1.50 -26.48 1.55
CA ILE A 57 0.29 -27.12 1.02
C ILE A 57 0.67 -28.49 0.42
N PRO A 58 0.02 -29.60 0.84
CA PRO A 58 0.25 -30.89 0.24
C PRO A 58 -0.11 -30.90 -1.24
N SER A 59 0.59 -31.68 -2.06
CA SER A 59 0.27 -31.82 -3.49
C SER A 59 -1.15 -32.33 -3.77
N ILE A 60 -1.85 -32.84 -2.75
CA ILE A 60 -3.21 -33.36 -2.83
C ILE A 60 -4.31 -32.30 -2.60
N ALA A 61 -3.97 -31.07 -2.21
CA ALA A 61 -4.97 -30.07 -1.79
C ALA A 61 -5.97 -29.64 -2.89
N CYS A 62 -5.61 -29.79 -4.17
CA CYS A 62 -6.55 -29.70 -5.30
C CYS A 62 -6.73 -31.03 -6.05
N LEU A 63 -6.14 -32.15 -5.58
CA LEU A 63 -6.35 -33.48 -6.18
C LEU A 63 -7.61 -34.13 -5.62
N GLY A 64 -8.75 -33.56 -6.03
CA GLY A 64 -10.07 -34.17 -5.94
C GLY A 64 -10.82 -34.21 -7.29
N LEU A 65 -10.18 -33.83 -8.39
CA LEU A 65 -10.86 -33.47 -9.66
C LEU A 65 -10.20 -34.06 -10.92
N THR A 66 -9.61 -35.26 -10.85
CA THR A 66 -9.11 -35.99 -12.04
C THR A 66 -10.03 -37.17 -12.40
N GLY A 67 -11.20 -36.85 -12.96
CA GLY A 67 -12.06 -37.78 -13.70
C GLY A 67 -12.24 -37.26 -15.13
N PRO A 68 -12.56 -38.13 -16.12
CA PRO A 68 -12.96 -37.65 -17.43
C PRO A 68 -14.26 -36.85 -17.28
N ALA A 69 -14.29 -35.62 -17.81
CA ALA A 69 -15.46 -34.75 -17.80
C ALA A 69 -16.70 -35.54 -18.21
N ARG A 70 -17.57 -35.79 -17.23
CA ARG A 70 -18.88 -36.36 -17.44
C ARG A 70 -19.83 -35.22 -17.22
N ASN A 71 -20.28 -34.69 -18.34
CA ASN A 71 -21.34 -33.72 -18.57
C ASN A 71 -22.72 -34.12 -17.99
N SER A 72 -22.75 -34.80 -16.85
CA SER A 72 -23.87 -34.65 -15.93
C SER A 72 -23.59 -33.34 -15.21
N ASP A 73 -24.29 -32.33 -15.71
CA ASP A 73 -24.74 -31.15 -14.99
C ASP A 73 -26.19 -31.55 -14.65
N ALA A 74 -26.39 -32.15 -13.48
CA ALA A 74 -27.59 -32.93 -13.16
C ALA A 74 -28.81 -32.06 -12.79
N ASP A 75 -28.58 -30.82 -12.36
CA ASP A 75 -29.60 -29.81 -12.11
C ASP A 75 -29.65 -28.71 -13.19
N ASN A 76 -28.69 -28.71 -14.13
CA ASN A 76 -28.58 -27.82 -15.29
C ASN A 76 -28.18 -26.37 -14.92
N ASP A 77 -27.25 -26.21 -13.98
CA ASP A 77 -26.73 -24.92 -13.49
C ASP A 77 -25.55 -24.35 -14.32
N GLY A 78 -24.95 -25.17 -15.19
CA GLY A 78 -23.80 -24.81 -16.03
C GLY A 78 -22.43 -25.23 -15.49
N VAL A 79 -22.40 -25.96 -14.36
CA VAL A 79 -21.21 -26.52 -13.71
C VAL A 79 -21.29 -28.07 -13.77
N ASP A 80 -20.17 -28.76 -13.99
CA ASP A 80 -20.14 -30.24 -14.02
C ASP A 80 -20.40 -30.78 -12.60
N ASP A 81 -21.14 -31.89 -12.40
CA ASP A 81 -21.38 -32.53 -11.07
C ASP A 81 -20.08 -32.93 -10.33
N ALA A 82 -18.93 -32.89 -11.02
CA ALA A 82 -17.62 -33.02 -10.37
C ALA A 82 -17.30 -31.83 -9.44
N PHE A 83 -18.00 -30.70 -9.62
CA PHE A 83 -17.89 -29.45 -8.86
C PHE A 83 -19.21 -29.09 -8.17
N ASP A 84 -20.39 -29.51 -8.67
CA ASP A 84 -21.60 -29.56 -7.85
C ASP A 84 -21.78 -30.92 -7.15
N ALA A 85 -21.54 -30.90 -5.85
CA ALA A 85 -22.13 -31.86 -4.95
C ALA A 85 -22.78 -31.08 -3.79
N VAL A 86 -24.02 -30.61 -4.01
CA VAL A 86 -25.02 -30.14 -3.04
C VAL A 86 -24.44 -29.85 -1.63
N PRO A 87 -24.00 -28.63 -1.33
CA PRO A 87 -23.35 -28.31 -0.06
C PRO A 87 -24.28 -28.39 1.15
N ASP A 88 -24.12 -29.42 1.99
CA ASP A 88 -24.83 -29.53 3.28
C ASP A 88 -24.29 -28.53 4.33
N ASN A 89 -23.13 -27.90 4.10
CA ASN A 89 -22.56 -26.83 4.91
C ASN A 89 -21.41 -26.07 4.16
N ALA A 90 -20.84 -25.02 4.77
CA ALA A 90 -19.72 -24.26 4.17
C ALA A 90 -18.33 -24.86 4.46
N ASP A 91 -18.25 -26.10 4.91
CA ASP A 91 -16.99 -26.87 4.89
C ASP A 91 -16.83 -27.64 3.55
N GLU A 92 -17.73 -27.39 2.59
CA GLU A 92 -17.78 -28.04 1.27
C GLU A 92 -17.08 -27.21 0.16
N PHE A 93 -17.38 -25.90 0.04
CA PHE A 93 -16.88 -25.06 -1.08
C PHE A 93 -15.37 -24.82 -1.05
N ALA A 94 -14.78 -24.81 0.15
CA ALA A 94 -13.36 -24.74 0.40
C ALA A 94 -13.07 -25.62 1.62
N LYS A 95 -11.98 -26.39 1.58
CA LYS A 95 -11.64 -27.38 2.61
C LYS A 95 -10.31 -27.01 3.25
N ASP A 96 -10.20 -27.21 4.56
CA ASP A 96 -8.90 -27.22 5.27
C ASP A 96 -8.36 -28.65 5.17
N ASN A 97 -7.72 -28.98 4.05
CA ASN A 97 -7.26 -30.35 3.75
C ASN A 97 -6.02 -30.73 4.57
N ASN A 98 -5.35 -29.75 5.18
CA ASN A 98 -4.08 -29.95 5.87
C ASN A 98 -4.20 -29.83 7.42
N GLY A 99 -5.33 -29.32 7.91
CA GLY A 99 -5.64 -29.14 9.32
C GLY A 99 -4.87 -27.99 9.99
N ASP A 100 -4.56 -26.91 9.27
CA ASP A 100 -3.89 -25.72 9.81
C ASP A 100 -4.85 -24.60 10.26
N GLY A 101 -6.15 -24.72 9.97
CA GLY A 101 -7.16 -23.70 10.26
C GLY A 101 -7.41 -22.72 9.11
N SER A 102 -6.80 -22.92 7.94
CA SER A 102 -6.97 -22.11 6.73
C SER A 102 -7.59 -22.96 5.62
N TYR A 103 -8.56 -22.39 4.92
CA TYR A 103 -9.31 -23.09 3.88
C TYR A 103 -8.63 -22.92 2.52
N GLU A 104 -8.31 -24.01 1.83
CA GLU A 104 -7.70 -23.96 0.50
C GLU A 104 -8.71 -23.55 -0.58
N ILE A 105 -8.30 -22.60 -1.42
CA ILE A 105 -8.98 -22.14 -2.62
C ILE A 105 -8.23 -22.67 -3.86
N CYS A 106 -8.92 -23.41 -4.71
CA CYS A 106 -8.42 -24.04 -5.94
C CYS A 106 -9.06 -23.47 -7.23
N SER A 107 -10.20 -22.79 -7.16
CA SER A 107 -10.86 -22.12 -8.30
C SER A 107 -11.33 -20.70 -7.96
N ILE A 108 -11.65 -19.89 -8.99
CA ILE A 108 -12.17 -18.53 -8.76
C ILE A 108 -13.62 -18.53 -8.27
N GLU A 109 -14.40 -19.53 -8.66
CA GLU A 109 -15.77 -19.75 -8.21
C GLU A 109 -15.80 -19.98 -6.69
N GLN A 110 -14.87 -20.79 -6.16
CA GLN A 110 -14.67 -20.95 -4.73
C GLN A 110 -14.28 -19.65 -4.03
N LEU A 111 -13.47 -18.79 -4.67
CA LEU A 111 -13.11 -17.48 -4.12
C LEU A 111 -14.32 -16.55 -4.08
N GLN A 112 -15.14 -16.54 -5.14
CA GLN A 112 -16.34 -15.72 -5.24
C GLN A 112 -17.42 -16.16 -4.24
N ALA A 113 -17.54 -17.48 -4.01
CA ALA A 113 -18.49 -18.14 -3.11
C ALA A 113 -18.42 -17.63 -1.65
N ILE A 114 -17.28 -17.08 -1.21
CA ILE A 114 -17.13 -16.42 0.11
C ILE A 114 -18.25 -15.40 0.35
N VAL A 115 -18.65 -14.65 -0.68
CA VAL A 115 -19.73 -13.66 -0.60
C VAL A 115 -21.02 -14.05 -1.34
N THR A 116 -20.96 -14.81 -2.43
CA THR A 116 -22.15 -15.09 -3.27
C THR A 116 -23.00 -16.29 -2.83
N LEU A 117 -22.51 -17.20 -1.97
CA LEU A 117 -23.31 -18.31 -1.44
C LEU A 117 -24.49 -17.76 -0.62
N GLY A 118 -25.68 -17.77 -1.25
CA GLY A 118 -26.92 -17.14 -0.78
C GLY A 118 -27.65 -16.23 -1.77
N GLN A 119 -27.26 -16.17 -3.06
CA GLN A 119 -27.97 -15.39 -4.10
C GLN A 119 -28.35 -16.20 -5.38
N GLY A 120 -28.06 -17.51 -5.42
CA GLY A 120 -28.47 -18.45 -6.48
C GLY A 120 -28.97 -19.75 -5.87
N GLU A 121 -29.71 -20.58 -6.62
CA GLU A 121 -30.65 -21.60 -6.12
C GLU A 121 -30.04 -22.89 -5.51
N GLY A 122 -28.77 -22.86 -5.09
CA GLY A 122 -28.11 -23.91 -4.29
C GLY A 122 -28.30 -23.74 -2.78
N ASN A 123 -28.39 -24.84 -2.03
CA ASN A 123 -28.79 -24.82 -0.61
C ASN A 123 -27.96 -23.89 0.30
N SER A 124 -28.64 -23.27 1.27
CA SER A 124 -27.99 -22.40 2.25
C SER A 124 -27.05 -23.20 3.16
N THR A 125 -25.77 -22.86 3.10
CA THR A 125 -24.85 -23.17 4.20
C THR A 125 -25.36 -22.63 5.54
N LEU A 126 -25.02 -23.32 6.64
CA LEU A 126 -25.23 -22.85 8.01
C LEU A 126 -24.37 -21.63 8.39
N LEU A 127 -23.35 -21.27 7.59
CA LEU A 127 -22.49 -20.11 7.86
C LEU A 127 -22.99 -18.85 7.18
N THR A 128 -23.27 -17.84 7.99
CA THR A 128 -23.49 -16.46 7.55
C THR A 128 -22.27 -15.91 6.80
N THR A 129 -22.48 -14.93 5.91
CA THR A 129 -21.40 -14.23 5.20
C THR A 129 -20.35 -13.68 6.18
N GLY A 130 -20.78 -13.11 7.31
CA GLY A 130 -19.87 -12.62 8.35
C GLY A 130 -19.06 -13.72 9.06
N GLN A 131 -19.48 -14.99 9.06
CA GLN A 131 -18.63 -16.10 9.51
C GLN A 131 -17.60 -16.48 8.44
N ARG A 132 -17.98 -16.47 7.16
CA ARG A 132 -17.07 -16.73 6.03
C ARG A 132 -15.99 -15.65 5.92
N LEU A 133 -16.33 -14.38 6.12
CA LEU A 133 -15.40 -13.24 6.12
C LEU A 133 -14.39 -13.23 7.30
N ARG A 134 -14.59 -14.07 8.32
CA ARG A 134 -13.67 -14.26 9.46
C ARG A 134 -12.75 -15.47 9.31
N ARG A 135 -12.94 -16.30 8.29
CA ARG A 135 -12.08 -17.47 8.03
C ARG A 135 -10.78 -17.05 7.35
N ASN A 136 -9.72 -17.81 7.64
CA ASN A 136 -8.47 -17.73 6.90
C ASN A 136 -8.61 -18.53 5.60
N TYR A 137 -8.13 -17.98 4.49
CA TYR A 137 -8.12 -18.64 3.19
C TYR A 137 -6.71 -18.64 2.62
N GLN A 138 -6.34 -19.70 1.90
CA GLN A 138 -5.06 -19.77 1.22
C GLN A 138 -5.19 -20.29 -0.21
N LEU A 139 -4.46 -19.69 -1.15
CA LEU A 139 -4.46 -20.12 -2.54
C LEU A 139 -3.61 -21.39 -2.71
N ALA A 140 -4.25 -22.48 -3.11
CA ALA A 140 -3.57 -23.74 -3.44
C ALA A 140 -3.04 -23.77 -4.88
N ALA A 141 -3.72 -23.06 -5.79
CA ALA A 141 -3.37 -22.90 -7.20
C ALA A 141 -3.30 -21.42 -7.62
N ASP A 142 -2.72 -21.15 -8.79
CA ASP A 142 -3.00 -19.91 -9.53
C ASP A 142 -4.45 -19.95 -10.02
N LEU A 143 -5.15 -18.82 -9.99
CA LEU A 143 -6.54 -18.70 -10.44
C LEU A 143 -6.61 -17.84 -11.71
N ASP A 144 -7.56 -18.15 -12.59
CA ASP A 144 -7.97 -17.27 -13.69
C ASP A 144 -9.42 -16.84 -13.45
N ALA A 145 -9.66 -15.53 -13.36
CA ALA A 145 -10.98 -14.97 -13.09
C ALA A 145 -11.78 -14.65 -14.36
N ALA A 146 -11.27 -15.00 -15.55
CA ALA A 146 -11.96 -14.75 -16.82
C ALA A 146 -13.32 -15.46 -16.96
N SER A 147 -13.64 -16.46 -16.13
CA SER A 147 -14.98 -17.08 -16.05
C SER A 147 -16.03 -16.16 -15.38
N ILE A 148 -15.61 -15.15 -14.62
CA ILE A 148 -16.50 -14.24 -13.87
C ILE A 148 -16.46 -12.85 -14.49
N GLU A 149 -17.50 -12.51 -15.25
CA GLU A 149 -17.60 -11.23 -15.99
C GLU A 149 -17.54 -9.99 -15.08
N ASN A 150 -18.15 -10.05 -13.90
CA ASN A 150 -18.16 -8.96 -12.92
C ASN A 150 -18.08 -9.53 -11.50
N PHE A 151 -16.86 -9.65 -10.98
CA PHE A 151 -16.60 -10.24 -9.67
C PHE A 151 -17.16 -9.36 -8.55
N VAL A 152 -17.90 -9.95 -7.62
CA VAL A 152 -18.48 -9.26 -6.45
C VAL A 152 -17.41 -9.17 -5.34
N PRO A 153 -17.02 -7.96 -4.90
CA PRO A 153 -15.98 -7.77 -3.88
C PRO A 153 -16.19 -8.58 -2.60
N ILE A 154 -15.11 -9.16 -2.07
CA ILE A 154 -15.13 -9.91 -0.81
C ILE A 154 -15.19 -8.91 0.37
N GLY A 155 -16.31 -8.91 1.08
CA GLY A 155 -16.63 -7.86 2.05
C GLY A 155 -17.10 -6.58 1.36
N ASN A 156 -18.07 -5.88 1.97
CA ASN A 156 -18.83 -4.83 1.29
C ASN A 156 -18.98 -3.57 2.17
N CYS A 157 -18.82 -2.39 1.57
CA CYS A 157 -19.05 -1.09 2.23
C CYS A 157 -20.44 -0.48 1.96
N GLY A 158 -21.28 -1.13 1.14
CA GLY A 158 -22.55 -0.59 0.67
C GLY A 158 -22.40 0.55 -0.35
N THR A 159 -23.54 1.04 -0.83
CA THR A 159 -23.63 2.19 -1.76
C THR A 159 -23.07 3.48 -1.16
N ASP A 160 -23.24 3.62 0.14
CA ASP A 160 -22.98 4.84 0.89
C ASP A 160 -21.46 5.09 0.99
N GLY A 161 -20.66 4.02 0.93
CA GLY A 161 -19.20 4.08 0.85
C GLY A 161 -18.49 4.27 2.19
N GLU A 162 -19.21 4.17 3.30
CA GLU A 162 -18.74 4.50 4.65
C GLU A 162 -17.89 3.40 5.31
N CYS A 163 -16.95 2.81 4.56
CA CYS A 163 -15.96 1.82 5.05
C CYS A 163 -15.11 2.29 6.26
N ALA A 164 -15.20 3.56 6.65
CA ALA A 164 -14.35 4.20 7.65
C ALA A 164 -15.04 4.42 9.01
N VAL A 165 -16.35 4.12 9.12
CA VAL A 165 -17.18 4.52 10.28
C VAL A 165 -17.70 3.30 11.05
N GLU A 166 -16.84 2.74 11.91
CA GLU A 166 -17.16 1.79 13.00
C GLU A 166 -18.06 0.56 12.71
N SER A 167 -18.14 0.09 11.45
CA SER A 167 -18.75 -1.20 11.12
C SER A 167 -17.78 -2.17 10.44
N SER A 168 -16.76 -2.59 11.20
CA SER A 168 -15.93 -3.79 10.92
C SER A 168 -16.72 -5.13 10.93
N ARG A 169 -18.05 -5.07 10.74
CA ARG A 169 -18.96 -6.22 10.69
C ARG A 169 -18.95 -6.94 9.35
N ASP A 170 -18.76 -6.20 8.25
CA ASP A 170 -18.96 -6.67 6.88
C ASP A 170 -17.68 -6.64 6.01
N GLY A 171 -16.54 -6.26 6.61
CA GLY A 171 -15.21 -6.37 5.99
C GLY A 171 -14.58 -7.75 6.19
N TYR A 172 -13.66 -8.12 5.30
CA TYR A 172 -12.83 -9.31 5.46
C TYR A 172 -11.88 -9.12 6.65
N SER A 173 -11.85 -10.09 7.57
CA SER A 173 -11.19 -9.98 8.89
C SER A 173 -10.31 -11.17 9.25
N GLY A 174 -10.24 -12.19 8.38
CA GLY A 174 -9.29 -13.29 8.47
C GLY A 174 -7.98 -13.02 7.71
N VAL A 175 -7.19 -14.08 7.55
CA VAL A 175 -5.92 -14.08 6.79
C VAL A 175 -6.13 -14.65 5.39
N PHE A 176 -5.85 -13.86 4.36
CA PHE A 176 -5.82 -14.29 2.96
C PHE A 176 -4.37 -14.45 2.50
N ASP A 177 -3.85 -15.68 2.52
CA ASP A 177 -2.49 -15.98 2.04
C ASP A 177 -2.51 -16.43 0.57
N GLY A 178 -2.03 -15.56 -0.32
CA GLY A 178 -1.84 -15.88 -1.72
C GLY A 178 -0.72 -16.89 -1.96
N ARG A 179 0.17 -17.15 -1.00
CA ARG A 179 1.28 -18.14 -1.08
C ARG A 179 2.19 -17.99 -2.30
N ASN A 180 2.35 -16.75 -2.77
CA ASN A 180 3.01 -16.33 -4.00
C ASN A 180 2.34 -16.83 -5.29
N ARG A 181 1.07 -17.22 -5.23
CA ARG A 181 0.20 -17.51 -6.38
C ARG A 181 -0.33 -16.24 -7.02
N THR A 182 -0.84 -16.39 -8.24
CA THR A 182 -1.44 -15.31 -9.02
C THR A 182 -2.93 -15.54 -9.25
N ILE A 183 -3.74 -14.49 -9.10
CA ILE A 183 -5.09 -14.39 -9.67
C ILE A 183 -5.01 -13.53 -10.95
N ARG A 184 -5.49 -14.04 -12.08
CA ARG A 184 -5.43 -13.37 -13.38
C ARG A 184 -6.80 -12.87 -13.82
N ASN A 185 -6.81 -11.85 -14.69
CA ASN A 185 -7.99 -11.41 -15.46
C ASN A 185 -9.21 -10.96 -14.62
N LEU A 186 -8.99 -10.53 -13.36
CA LEU A 186 -10.05 -10.07 -12.47
C LEU A 186 -10.78 -8.84 -13.05
N THR A 187 -12.07 -8.97 -13.35
CA THR A 187 -12.90 -7.85 -13.82
C THR A 187 -13.96 -7.49 -12.78
N ILE A 188 -14.06 -6.20 -12.45
CA ILE A 188 -15.08 -5.64 -11.56
C ILE A 188 -15.55 -4.32 -12.16
N ASP A 189 -16.83 -4.19 -12.54
CA ASP A 189 -17.44 -2.92 -12.97
C ASP A 189 -18.63 -2.60 -12.05
N GLN A 190 -18.36 -1.77 -11.04
CA GLN A 190 -19.28 -1.39 -9.96
C GLN A 190 -19.30 0.14 -9.76
N PRO A 191 -19.62 0.94 -10.79
CA PRO A 191 -19.37 2.39 -10.82
C PRO A 191 -20.21 3.20 -9.84
N ALA A 192 -21.19 2.59 -9.16
CA ALA A 192 -21.99 3.20 -8.10
C ALA A 192 -21.43 2.92 -6.68
N LEU A 193 -20.62 1.87 -6.50
CA LEU A 193 -20.19 1.39 -5.20
C LEU A 193 -18.91 2.07 -4.71
N GLY A 194 -18.85 2.32 -3.40
CA GLY A 194 -17.61 2.65 -2.70
C GLY A 194 -16.96 1.40 -2.13
N GLY A 195 -15.62 1.38 -2.04
CA GLY A 195 -14.89 0.22 -1.49
C GLY A 195 -14.89 -0.96 -2.47
N VAL A 196 -14.26 -0.77 -3.63
CA VAL A 196 -14.28 -1.74 -4.73
C VAL A 196 -12.88 -2.29 -4.97
N GLY A 197 -12.75 -3.62 -5.04
CA GLY A 197 -11.53 -4.39 -5.28
C GLY A 197 -11.80 -5.89 -5.10
N LEU A 198 -10.77 -6.74 -5.18
CA LEU A 198 -10.93 -8.17 -4.83
C LEU A 198 -11.58 -8.33 -3.44
N ILE A 199 -11.12 -7.53 -2.47
CA ILE A 199 -11.73 -7.34 -1.17
C ILE A 199 -12.27 -5.90 -1.09
N GLY A 200 -13.56 -5.71 -0.78
CA GLY A 200 -14.14 -4.36 -0.73
C GLY A 200 -13.66 -3.57 0.48
N ALA A 201 -13.63 -4.23 1.65
CA ALA A 201 -13.05 -3.70 2.87
C ALA A 201 -12.21 -4.76 3.60
N LEU A 202 -10.96 -4.42 3.95
CA LEU A 202 -10.14 -5.20 4.88
C LEU A 202 -10.28 -4.58 6.28
N ALA A 203 -10.78 -5.36 7.23
CA ALA A 203 -10.92 -4.96 8.63
C ALA A 203 -9.56 -4.95 9.36
N GLU A 204 -9.51 -4.34 10.55
CA GLU A 204 -8.29 -4.14 11.35
C GLU A 204 -7.50 -5.44 11.64
N SER A 205 -8.19 -6.55 11.91
CA SER A 205 -7.56 -7.88 12.09
C SER A 205 -7.23 -8.60 10.79
N GLY A 206 -7.73 -8.09 9.66
CA GLY A 206 -7.60 -8.70 8.34
C GLY A 206 -6.17 -8.58 7.81
N VAL A 207 -5.66 -9.66 7.24
CA VAL A 207 -4.33 -9.70 6.62
C VAL A 207 -4.46 -10.24 5.21
N ILE A 208 -3.85 -9.58 4.23
CA ILE A 208 -3.63 -10.12 2.88
C ILE A 208 -2.13 -10.22 2.69
N LEU A 209 -1.62 -11.40 2.35
CA LEU A 209 -0.20 -11.58 2.10
C LEU A 209 0.15 -12.45 0.90
N ASN A 210 1.37 -12.29 0.39
CA ASN A 210 1.97 -13.13 -0.65
C ASN A 210 1.09 -13.31 -1.91
N LEU A 211 0.39 -12.28 -2.36
CA LEU A 211 -0.61 -12.40 -3.44
C LEU A 211 -0.19 -11.59 -4.67
N ASN A 212 -0.33 -12.17 -5.86
CA ASN A 212 -0.19 -11.44 -7.12
C ASN A 212 -1.56 -11.33 -7.81
N LEU A 213 -1.89 -10.16 -8.34
CA LEU A 213 -2.98 -9.95 -9.29
C LEU A 213 -2.42 -9.45 -10.61
N GLU A 214 -2.75 -10.14 -11.71
CA GLU A 214 -2.28 -9.83 -13.06
C GLU A 214 -3.47 -9.53 -14.00
N ASN A 215 -3.33 -8.52 -14.85
CA ASN A 215 -4.34 -8.12 -15.84
C ASN A 215 -5.74 -7.84 -15.23
N ALA A 216 -5.78 -7.19 -14.06
CA ALA A 216 -7.04 -6.79 -13.44
C ALA A 216 -7.64 -5.55 -14.14
N ASN A 217 -8.97 -5.44 -14.16
CA ASN A 217 -9.72 -4.28 -14.66
C ASN A 217 -10.83 -3.95 -13.64
N VAL A 218 -10.59 -2.93 -12.81
CA VAL A 218 -11.45 -2.61 -11.65
C VAL A 218 -11.99 -1.20 -11.77
N LYS A 219 -13.32 -1.06 -11.67
CA LYS A 219 -14.02 0.21 -11.79
C LYS A 219 -15.05 0.38 -10.68
N GLY A 220 -14.99 1.52 -9.99
CA GLY A 220 -15.84 1.84 -8.84
C GLY A 220 -16.22 3.32 -8.78
N ARG A 221 -16.95 3.73 -7.74
CA ARG A 221 -17.21 5.16 -7.48
C ARG A 221 -16.05 5.81 -6.73
N SER A 222 -15.68 5.22 -5.60
CA SER A 222 -14.77 5.80 -4.61
C SER A 222 -14.09 4.68 -3.82
N ARG A 223 -12.88 4.93 -3.31
CA ARG A 223 -12.05 3.91 -2.64
C ARG A 223 -11.96 2.64 -3.51
N THR A 224 -11.49 2.82 -4.74
CA THR A 224 -11.34 1.75 -5.73
C THR A 224 -9.87 1.33 -5.84
N GLY A 225 -9.59 0.03 -5.72
CA GLY A 225 -8.25 -0.51 -5.97
C GLY A 225 -8.27 -2.00 -6.32
N ILE A 226 -7.19 -2.51 -6.91
CA ILE A 226 -7.20 -3.89 -7.45
C ILE A 226 -7.34 -4.92 -6.32
N VAL A 227 -6.59 -4.75 -5.22
CA VAL A 227 -6.60 -5.70 -4.10
C VAL A 227 -7.69 -5.36 -3.11
N VAL A 228 -7.72 -4.11 -2.65
CA VAL A 228 -8.60 -3.66 -1.58
C VAL A 228 -9.27 -2.34 -1.93
N GLY A 229 -10.58 -2.23 -1.69
CA GLY A 229 -11.27 -0.95 -1.73
C GLY A 229 -10.81 -0.04 -0.59
N ALA A 230 -11.14 -0.39 0.65
CA ALA A 230 -10.70 0.29 1.86
C ALA A 230 -9.91 -0.62 2.82
N ASN A 231 -8.65 -0.28 3.12
CA ASN A 231 -7.80 -1.04 4.04
C ASN A 231 -7.77 -0.43 5.45
N THR A 232 -8.19 -1.18 6.46
CA THR A 232 -7.90 -0.89 7.88
C THR A 232 -6.97 -1.93 8.53
N GLY A 233 -6.72 -3.07 7.86
CA GLY A 233 -5.83 -4.14 8.29
C GLY A 233 -4.44 -4.08 7.65
N THR A 234 -3.86 -5.24 7.33
CA THR A 234 -2.48 -5.37 6.82
C THR A 234 -2.42 -5.97 5.42
N ILE A 235 -1.69 -5.31 4.52
CA ILE A 235 -1.33 -5.84 3.20
C ILE A 235 0.20 -6.01 3.14
N PHE A 236 0.69 -7.23 2.88
CA PHE A 236 2.11 -7.56 2.98
C PHE A 236 2.60 -8.43 1.81
N LYS A 237 3.64 -8.01 1.08
CA LYS A 237 4.14 -8.76 -0.09
C LYS A 237 3.07 -9.02 -1.16
N VAL A 238 2.24 -8.01 -1.45
CA VAL A 238 1.19 -8.10 -2.47
C VAL A 238 1.55 -7.29 -3.72
N ARG A 239 1.29 -7.84 -4.90
CA ARG A 239 1.51 -7.18 -6.19
C ARG A 239 0.20 -7.07 -6.95
N ALA A 240 -0.09 -5.88 -7.46
CA ALA A 240 -1.24 -5.62 -8.33
C ALA A 240 -0.77 -5.10 -9.69
N ALA A 241 -1.33 -5.65 -10.77
CA ALA A 241 -1.07 -5.22 -12.14
C ALA A 241 -2.39 -5.13 -12.91
N GLY A 242 -2.74 -3.94 -13.41
CA GLY A 242 -4.00 -3.76 -14.11
C GLY A 242 -4.40 -2.31 -14.35
N LYS A 243 -5.70 -2.12 -14.59
CA LYS A 243 -6.35 -0.85 -14.82
C LYS A 243 -7.35 -0.56 -13.70
N VAL A 244 -7.33 0.66 -13.18
CA VAL A 244 -8.31 1.16 -12.19
C VAL A 244 -9.00 2.42 -12.71
N GLU A 245 -10.34 2.48 -12.63
CA GLU A 245 -11.14 3.67 -12.91
C GLU A 245 -12.05 4.03 -11.71
N ALA A 246 -12.08 5.30 -11.30
CA ALA A 246 -13.05 5.79 -10.32
C ALA A 246 -13.50 7.24 -10.58
N ASP A 247 -14.60 7.68 -9.97
CA ASP A 247 -14.98 9.10 -9.94
C ASP A 247 -14.29 9.85 -8.78
N GLU A 248 -14.09 9.21 -7.63
CA GLU A 248 -13.39 9.77 -6.48
C GLU A 248 -12.03 9.03 -6.31
N ALA A 249 -11.65 8.66 -5.07
CA ALA A 249 -10.33 8.09 -4.78
C ALA A 249 -10.08 6.72 -5.43
N ALA A 250 -8.91 6.57 -6.04
CA ALA A 250 -8.44 5.29 -6.59
C ALA A 250 -6.96 5.05 -6.32
N GLY A 251 -6.59 3.78 -6.10
CA GLY A 251 -5.20 3.36 -5.99
C GLY A 251 -4.93 2.03 -6.68
N GLY A 252 -3.77 1.87 -7.31
CA GLY A 252 -3.45 0.63 -8.04
C GLY A 252 -3.43 -0.63 -7.16
N LEU A 253 -3.10 -0.50 -5.87
CA LEU A 253 -3.20 -1.59 -4.89
C LEU A 253 -4.46 -1.44 -4.02
N ALA A 254 -4.63 -0.26 -3.41
CA ALA A 254 -5.71 0.03 -2.46
C ALA A 254 -6.39 1.37 -2.73
N GLY A 255 -7.73 1.40 -2.73
CA GLY A 255 -8.48 2.65 -2.92
C GLY A 255 -8.28 3.66 -1.78
N SER A 256 -8.35 3.19 -0.54
CA SER A 256 -7.89 3.92 0.63
C SER A 256 -7.14 3.05 1.63
N ASN A 257 -6.25 3.66 2.41
CA ASN A 257 -5.44 2.99 3.43
C ASN A 257 -5.46 3.77 4.76
N SER A 258 -6.10 3.20 5.78
CA SER A 258 -5.99 3.58 7.19
C SER A 258 -5.15 2.59 8.00
N GLY A 259 -4.99 1.37 7.49
CA GLY A 259 -4.13 0.33 8.06
C GLY A 259 -2.67 0.41 7.59
N LEU A 260 -2.11 -0.76 7.27
CA LEU A 260 -0.69 -0.97 6.97
C LEU A 260 -0.49 -1.62 5.60
N ILE A 261 0.45 -1.11 4.79
CA ILE A 261 0.89 -1.72 3.51
C ILE A 261 2.41 -1.83 3.51
N VAL A 262 2.98 -3.02 3.24
CA VAL A 262 4.43 -3.26 3.27
C VAL A 262 4.94 -4.23 2.19
N ASP A 263 6.16 -3.99 1.66
CA ASP A 263 6.83 -4.76 0.56
C ASP A 263 5.89 -5.06 -0.62
N SER A 264 4.98 -4.12 -0.91
CA SER A 264 3.88 -4.29 -1.86
C SER A 264 4.05 -3.37 -3.07
N ALA A 265 3.47 -3.75 -4.21
CA ALA A 265 3.68 -3.02 -5.45
C ALA A 265 2.44 -2.92 -6.34
N ALA A 266 2.31 -1.82 -7.08
CA ALA A 266 1.31 -1.62 -8.13
C ALA A 266 1.95 -1.29 -9.48
N THR A 267 1.33 -1.77 -10.56
CA THR A 267 1.72 -1.47 -11.95
C THR A 267 0.50 -1.32 -12.85
N GLY A 268 0.62 -0.57 -13.94
CA GLY A 268 -0.45 -0.36 -14.92
C GLY A 268 -1.00 1.07 -14.92
N THR A 269 -2.32 1.25 -14.89
CA THR A 269 -2.96 2.58 -15.03
C THR A 269 -4.02 2.84 -13.97
N VAL A 270 -4.07 4.07 -13.45
CA VAL A 270 -5.08 4.52 -12.47
C VAL A 270 -5.67 5.85 -12.94
N MET A 271 -6.98 5.86 -13.20
CA MET A 271 -7.73 7.04 -13.63
C MET A 271 -8.78 7.40 -12.57
N ALA A 272 -8.68 8.59 -11.96
CA ALA A 272 -9.64 9.05 -10.97
C ALA A 272 -9.79 10.58 -11.00
N ARG A 273 -11.01 11.12 -10.86
CA ARG A 273 -11.21 12.59 -10.89
C ARG A 273 -10.46 13.28 -9.74
N GLN A 274 -10.40 12.65 -8.57
CA GLN A 274 -9.76 13.19 -7.37
C GLN A 274 -8.96 12.08 -6.66
N MET A 275 -7.87 12.41 -5.96
CA MET A 275 -7.19 11.48 -5.03
C MET A 275 -6.74 10.17 -5.72
N ALA A 276 -6.12 10.30 -6.89
CA ALA A 276 -5.58 9.16 -7.64
C ALA A 276 -4.14 8.89 -7.20
N GLY A 277 -3.87 7.67 -6.72
CA GLY A 277 -2.51 7.22 -6.37
C GLY A 277 -2.07 6.03 -7.19
N GLY A 278 -0.77 5.93 -7.50
CA GLY A 278 -0.25 4.72 -8.13
C GLY A 278 -0.41 3.47 -7.26
N LEU A 279 -0.19 3.59 -5.95
CA LEU A 279 -0.41 2.51 -4.96
C LEU A 279 -1.72 2.73 -4.17
N VAL A 280 -1.93 3.93 -3.63
CA VAL A 280 -3.02 4.25 -2.69
C VAL A 280 -3.73 5.56 -3.04
N GLY A 281 -5.05 5.57 -3.17
CA GLY A 281 -5.78 6.81 -3.44
C GLY A 281 -5.77 7.80 -2.27
N ASP A 282 -6.47 7.44 -1.19
CA ASP A 282 -6.57 8.22 0.06
C ASP A 282 -5.87 7.50 1.22
N MET A 283 -4.93 8.16 1.90
CA MET A 283 -4.05 7.53 2.89
C MET A 283 -4.01 8.28 4.23
N THR A 284 -4.55 7.64 5.27
CA THR A 284 -4.43 8.05 6.68
C THR A 284 -3.55 7.10 7.51
N GLY A 285 -3.31 5.90 6.98
CA GLY A 285 -2.49 4.85 7.55
C GLY A 285 -1.01 4.95 7.15
N ALA A 286 -0.35 3.80 7.07
CA ALA A 286 1.07 3.73 6.75
C ALA A 286 1.41 2.83 5.54
N VAL A 287 2.46 3.23 4.83
CA VAL A 287 3.04 2.53 3.67
C VAL A 287 4.55 2.44 3.87
N PHE A 288 5.11 1.23 3.80
CA PHE A 288 6.54 0.97 3.97
C PHE A 288 7.11 0.16 2.80
N ASP A 289 8.30 0.52 2.31
CA ASP A 289 9.07 -0.21 1.29
C ASP A 289 8.23 -0.69 0.08
N SER A 290 7.32 0.17 -0.37
CA SER A 290 6.31 -0.17 -1.38
C SER A 290 6.42 0.75 -2.59
N ALA A 291 6.11 0.20 -3.77
CA ALA A 291 6.45 0.81 -5.05
C ALA A 291 5.26 0.90 -6.01
N ALA A 292 5.20 1.97 -6.79
CA ALA A 292 4.27 2.12 -7.90
C ALA A 292 5.02 2.44 -9.19
N ALA A 293 4.75 1.67 -10.25
CA ALA A 293 5.14 1.96 -11.62
C ALA A 293 3.85 2.06 -12.45
N VAL A 294 3.16 3.19 -12.28
CA VAL A 294 1.76 3.37 -12.69
C VAL A 294 1.60 4.71 -13.40
N ASP A 295 0.87 4.71 -14.50
CA ASP A 295 0.41 5.94 -15.14
C ASP A 295 -0.87 6.43 -14.45
N VAL A 296 -0.79 7.58 -13.80
CA VAL A 296 -1.84 8.17 -12.98
C VAL A 296 -2.45 9.38 -13.70
N GLY A 297 -3.76 9.34 -13.93
CA GLY A 297 -4.52 10.41 -14.59
C GLY A 297 -5.71 10.89 -13.76
N GLY A 298 -6.02 12.19 -13.83
CA GLY A 298 -7.11 12.77 -13.04
C GLY A 298 -7.21 14.28 -13.06
N SER A 299 -8.01 14.86 -12.17
CA SER A 299 -8.17 16.32 -12.06
C SER A 299 -7.47 16.95 -10.85
N ARG A 300 -7.38 16.28 -9.69
CA ARG A 300 -6.77 16.89 -8.48
C ARG A 300 -6.23 15.87 -7.47
N GLY A 301 -5.12 16.22 -6.82
CA GLY A 301 -4.55 15.42 -5.73
C GLY A 301 -4.04 14.08 -6.26
N LEU A 302 -3.19 14.14 -7.28
CA LEU A 302 -2.69 12.95 -7.96
C LEU A 302 -1.24 12.70 -7.54
N GLY A 303 -0.93 11.46 -7.16
CA GLY A 303 0.42 11.08 -6.74
C GLY A 303 0.88 9.79 -7.38
N GLY A 304 2.15 9.74 -7.80
CA GLY A 304 2.72 8.52 -8.36
C GLY A 304 2.72 7.31 -7.39
N LEU A 305 2.69 7.54 -6.08
CA LEU A 305 2.47 6.51 -5.05
C LEU A 305 1.13 6.72 -4.32
N ALA A 306 0.87 7.93 -3.79
CA ALA A 306 -0.31 8.22 -2.99
C ALA A 306 -1.04 9.49 -3.46
N GLY A 307 -2.34 9.43 -3.71
CA GLY A 307 -3.10 10.61 -4.17
C GLY A 307 -3.11 11.71 -3.11
N VAL A 308 -3.69 11.41 -1.95
CA VAL A 308 -3.67 12.29 -0.77
C VAL A 308 -3.18 11.52 0.45
N SER A 309 -2.33 12.19 1.24
CA SER A 309 -1.94 11.74 2.57
C SER A 309 -2.43 12.72 3.63
N THR A 310 -3.18 12.23 4.61
CA THR A 310 -3.69 13.04 5.74
C THR A 310 -3.38 12.33 7.06
N PHE A 311 -2.46 12.88 7.85
CA PHE A 311 -1.85 12.24 9.03
C PHE A 311 -1.12 10.90 8.78
N GLY A 312 -1.02 10.46 7.52
CA GLY A 312 -0.38 9.20 7.14
C GLY A 312 1.15 9.20 7.21
N THR A 313 1.74 8.03 6.96
CA THR A 313 3.20 7.84 6.97
C THR A 313 3.66 7.02 5.75
N ILE A 314 4.56 7.57 4.95
CA ILE A 314 5.28 6.85 3.89
C ILE A 314 6.77 6.81 4.25
N ILE A 315 7.34 5.60 4.30
CA ILE A 315 8.79 5.38 4.40
C ILE A 315 9.22 4.39 3.31
N GLY A 316 10.32 4.66 2.60
CA GLY A 316 10.79 3.76 1.52
C GLY A 316 9.85 3.71 0.31
N GLY A 317 8.94 4.70 0.17
CA GLY A 317 7.97 4.78 -0.91
C GLY A 317 8.62 5.15 -2.24
N GLN A 318 8.28 4.43 -3.31
CA GLN A 318 8.91 4.58 -4.62
C GLN A 318 7.86 4.81 -5.70
N ALA A 319 8.02 5.84 -6.53
CA ALA A 319 7.12 6.11 -7.63
C ALA A 319 7.85 6.28 -8.97
N SER A 320 7.23 5.74 -10.01
CA SER A 320 7.63 5.86 -11.42
C SER A 320 6.39 5.74 -12.32
N GLY A 321 6.54 6.07 -13.61
CA GLY A 321 5.43 6.22 -14.55
C GLY A 321 5.14 7.70 -14.84
N THR A 322 3.94 7.99 -15.35
CA THR A 322 3.48 9.37 -15.60
C THR A 322 2.43 9.80 -14.59
N VAL A 323 2.43 11.09 -14.23
CA VAL A 323 1.37 11.71 -13.42
C VAL A 323 0.84 12.91 -14.19
N LYS A 324 -0.41 12.83 -14.67
CA LYS A 324 -0.99 13.86 -15.56
C LYS A 324 -2.36 14.30 -15.07
N GLY A 325 -2.55 15.62 -14.94
CA GLY A 325 -3.83 16.19 -14.51
C GLY A 325 -3.85 17.70 -14.51
N GLU A 326 -4.75 18.27 -13.71
CA GLU A 326 -5.00 19.72 -13.71
C GLU A 326 -4.52 20.40 -12.42
N GLY A 327 -4.96 19.95 -11.25
CA GLY A 327 -4.67 20.52 -9.92
C GLY A 327 -3.39 19.98 -9.26
N ASP A 328 -3.44 19.81 -7.93
CA ASP A 328 -2.26 19.46 -7.12
C ASP A 328 -1.66 18.10 -7.53
N LEU A 329 -0.47 18.09 -8.16
CA LEU A 329 0.20 16.88 -8.68
C LEU A 329 1.57 16.66 -8.04
N GLY A 330 1.83 15.44 -7.56
CA GLY A 330 3.13 15.02 -7.05
C GLY A 330 3.66 13.79 -7.74
N GLY A 331 4.97 13.75 -8.04
CA GLY A 331 5.58 12.52 -8.55
C GLY A 331 5.52 11.34 -7.57
N LEU A 332 5.39 11.59 -6.25
CA LEU A 332 5.15 10.59 -5.21
C LEU A 332 3.79 10.80 -4.51
N VAL A 333 3.52 12.01 -3.98
CA VAL A 333 2.28 12.32 -3.24
C VAL A 333 1.61 13.59 -3.78
N GLY A 334 0.34 13.52 -4.16
CA GLY A 334 -0.39 14.69 -4.67
C GLY A 334 -0.53 15.79 -3.61
N VAL A 335 -1.13 15.47 -2.45
CA VAL A 335 -1.25 16.38 -1.31
C VAL A 335 -0.79 15.68 -0.02
N ASN A 336 0.06 16.33 0.76
CA ASN A 336 0.63 15.82 2.01
C ASN A 336 0.23 16.72 3.20
N THR A 337 -0.79 16.32 3.96
CA THR A 337 -1.45 17.12 5.02
C THR A 337 -1.14 16.58 6.42
N ASP A 338 -0.34 17.30 7.23
CA ASP A 338 0.15 16.89 8.57
C ASP A 338 0.70 15.43 8.60
N ALA A 339 1.21 14.99 7.44
CA ALA A 339 1.65 13.63 7.14
C ALA A 339 3.17 13.58 6.90
N THR A 340 3.74 12.38 7.02
CA THR A 340 5.19 12.16 6.99
C THR A 340 5.59 11.39 5.75
N VAL A 341 6.47 11.97 4.92
CA VAL A 341 7.12 11.31 3.79
C VAL A 341 8.61 11.29 4.05
N SER A 342 9.19 10.10 4.19
CA SER A 342 10.62 9.97 4.47
C SER A 342 11.32 8.87 3.68
N ASN A 343 12.61 9.03 3.41
CA ASN A 343 13.43 8.01 2.73
C ASN A 343 12.78 7.51 1.41
N SER A 344 12.10 8.40 0.70
CA SER A 344 11.18 8.07 -0.41
C SER A 344 11.51 8.86 -1.66
N PHE A 345 11.18 8.33 -2.84
CA PHE A 345 11.57 8.99 -4.09
C PHE A 345 10.60 8.81 -5.24
N SER A 346 10.70 9.74 -6.20
CA SER A 346 10.03 9.64 -7.48
C SER A 346 10.96 9.85 -8.66
N THR A 347 10.78 9.01 -9.68
CA THR A 347 11.33 9.20 -11.03
C THR A 347 10.21 9.50 -12.04
N SER A 348 8.99 9.80 -11.57
CA SER A 348 7.81 9.98 -12.41
C SER A 348 7.88 11.27 -13.24
N SER A 349 7.41 11.21 -14.48
CA SER A 349 7.20 12.41 -15.30
C SER A 349 5.89 13.07 -14.90
N VAL A 350 5.94 14.31 -14.40
CA VAL A 350 4.76 15.02 -13.88
C VAL A 350 4.36 16.14 -14.84
N THR A 351 3.09 16.18 -15.25
CA THR A 351 2.56 17.17 -16.20
C THR A 351 1.19 17.68 -15.76
N GLY A 352 1.17 18.90 -15.21
CA GLY A 352 -0.05 19.60 -14.79
C GLY A 352 -0.38 20.81 -15.65
N THR A 353 -1.63 21.27 -15.63
CA THR A 353 -2.09 22.45 -16.38
C THR A 353 -2.51 23.63 -15.51
N ALA A 354 -2.85 23.44 -14.23
CA ALA A 354 -3.21 24.53 -13.32
C ALA A 354 -2.12 24.83 -12.27
N VAL A 355 -2.20 24.26 -11.06
CA VAL A 355 -1.44 24.74 -9.89
C VAL A 355 -0.76 23.61 -9.10
N HIS A 356 0.36 23.93 -8.45
CA HIS A 356 1.07 23.09 -7.47
C HIS A 356 1.53 21.75 -8.04
N VAL A 357 2.49 21.81 -8.97
CA VAL A 357 3.06 20.64 -9.64
C VAL A 357 4.46 20.39 -9.09
N GLY A 358 4.67 19.25 -8.43
CA GLY A 358 5.93 18.90 -7.78
C GLY A 358 6.49 17.54 -8.21
N GLY A 359 7.81 17.46 -8.39
CA GLY A 359 8.46 16.19 -8.74
C GLY A 359 8.39 15.12 -7.64
N LEU A 360 8.20 15.51 -6.36
CA LEU A 360 7.91 14.60 -5.25
C LEU A 360 6.50 14.85 -4.69
N ILE A 361 6.20 16.08 -4.28
CA ILE A 361 4.96 16.45 -3.58
C ILE A 361 4.26 17.60 -4.29
N GLY A 362 2.96 17.50 -4.60
CA GLY A 362 2.20 18.62 -5.17
C GLY A 362 2.05 19.77 -4.17
N ASP A 363 1.22 19.58 -3.15
CA ASP A 363 1.09 20.49 -2.00
C ASP A 363 1.55 19.81 -0.69
N ASN A 364 2.50 20.42 0.01
CA ASN A 364 2.94 20.01 1.35
C ASN A 364 2.31 20.93 2.41
N ALA A 365 1.13 20.57 2.88
CA ALA A 365 0.34 21.33 3.84
C ALA A 365 0.63 20.88 5.29
N LEU A 366 1.52 21.60 5.99
CA LEU A 366 1.98 21.26 7.36
C LEU A 366 2.71 19.90 7.49
N GLY A 367 2.86 19.13 6.40
CA GLY A 367 3.54 17.84 6.40
C GLY A 367 5.07 17.92 6.50
N LEU A 368 5.68 16.78 6.83
CA LEU A 368 7.13 16.60 6.94
C LEU A 368 7.65 15.77 5.76
N VAL A 369 8.58 16.34 5.00
CA VAL A 369 9.31 15.67 3.92
C VAL A 369 10.79 15.59 4.33
N ARG A 370 11.36 14.38 4.44
CA ARG A 370 12.73 14.19 4.95
C ARG A 370 13.51 13.10 4.21
N ASN A 371 14.78 13.34 3.85
CA ASN A 371 15.65 12.35 3.17
C ASN A 371 15.04 11.82 1.85
N SER A 372 14.30 12.66 1.12
CA SER A 372 13.50 12.24 -0.04
C SER A 372 13.94 12.98 -1.31
N TYR A 373 13.68 12.40 -2.49
CA TYR A 373 14.19 12.99 -3.73
C TYR A 373 13.32 12.79 -4.98
N ALA A 374 13.44 13.70 -5.93
CA ALA A 374 12.77 13.64 -7.24
C ALA A 374 13.75 13.78 -8.40
N THR A 375 13.58 12.97 -9.45
CA THR A 375 14.45 13.03 -10.66
C THR A 375 13.70 13.08 -11.98
N GLY A 376 12.39 12.81 -11.98
CA GLY A 376 11.58 12.92 -13.20
C GLY A 376 11.30 14.39 -13.57
N PRO A 377 11.08 14.69 -14.86
CA PRO A 377 10.80 16.05 -15.32
C PRO A 377 9.43 16.53 -14.81
N VAL A 378 9.31 17.84 -14.61
CA VAL A 378 8.12 18.49 -14.04
C VAL A 378 7.68 19.63 -14.95
N GLN A 379 6.47 19.52 -15.50
CA GLN A 379 5.83 20.58 -16.30
C GLN A 379 4.53 21.04 -15.64
N GLY A 380 4.32 22.35 -15.49
CA GLY A 380 3.11 22.90 -14.86
C GLY A 380 2.77 24.33 -15.26
N GLY A 381 1.52 24.74 -14.96
CA GLY A 381 1.05 26.13 -15.16
C GLY A 381 1.64 27.10 -14.12
N ASN A 382 1.31 26.92 -12.85
CA ASN A 382 1.70 27.80 -11.75
C ASN A 382 2.19 27.03 -10.51
N GLY A 383 3.20 27.55 -9.82
CA GLY A 383 3.72 26.95 -8.57
C GLY A 383 4.36 25.59 -8.84
N VAL A 384 5.35 25.58 -9.74
CA VAL A 384 5.99 24.35 -10.23
C VAL A 384 7.35 24.18 -9.55
N GLY A 385 7.58 23.05 -8.87
CA GLY A 385 8.83 22.80 -8.16
C GLY A 385 9.44 21.44 -8.50
N ALA A 386 10.76 21.37 -8.68
CA ALA A 386 11.40 20.09 -8.99
C ALA A 386 11.23 19.07 -7.84
N LEU A 387 11.10 19.51 -6.59
CA LEU A 387 10.74 18.67 -5.45
C LEU A 387 9.27 18.87 -5.04
N THR A 388 8.86 20.13 -4.83
CA THR A 388 7.55 20.43 -4.23
C THR A 388 6.87 21.60 -4.93
N GLY A 389 5.62 21.42 -5.39
CA GLY A 389 4.87 22.50 -6.04
C GLY A 389 4.61 23.65 -5.07
N ARG A 390 3.91 23.36 -3.98
CA ARG A 390 3.59 24.29 -2.89
C ARG A 390 4.11 23.77 -1.55
N ASN A 391 4.80 24.61 -0.78
CA ASN A 391 5.19 24.28 0.59
C ASN A 391 4.56 25.23 1.63
N ASN A 392 3.90 24.59 2.60
CA ASN A 392 3.50 25.16 3.89
C ASN A 392 3.88 24.21 5.05
N GLY A 393 4.82 23.29 4.82
CA GLY A 393 5.29 22.30 5.79
C GLY A 393 6.81 22.33 5.96
N ILE A 394 7.37 21.25 6.47
CA ILE A 394 8.81 21.13 6.72
C ILE A 394 9.43 20.24 5.63
N ILE A 395 10.42 20.78 4.90
CA ILE A 395 11.27 20.03 4.00
C ILE A 395 12.69 20.02 4.59
N ARG A 396 13.28 18.83 4.76
CA ARG A 396 14.62 18.66 5.34
C ARG A 396 15.41 17.64 4.54
N ARG A 397 16.70 17.90 4.31
CA ARG A 397 17.64 16.90 3.74
C ARG A 397 17.10 16.24 2.46
N SER A 398 16.52 17.01 1.56
CA SER A 398 15.86 16.51 0.35
C SER A 398 16.46 17.14 -0.91
N TYR A 399 16.34 16.50 -2.07
CA TYR A 399 16.92 17.07 -3.30
C TYR A 399 16.10 16.76 -4.54
N ALA A 400 16.22 17.60 -5.57
CA ALA A 400 15.60 17.34 -6.86
C ALA A 400 16.54 17.62 -8.03
N LEU A 401 16.42 16.77 -9.06
CA LEU A 401 17.20 16.79 -10.30
C LEU A 401 16.32 16.88 -11.55
N GLY A 402 15.00 16.88 -11.40
CA GLY A 402 14.06 17.00 -12.51
C GLY A 402 14.12 18.37 -13.18
N GLU A 403 14.12 18.40 -14.51
CA GLU A 403 13.96 19.65 -15.26
C GLU A 403 12.58 20.25 -14.99
N VAL A 404 12.52 21.57 -14.76
CA VAL A 404 11.27 22.29 -14.46
C VAL A 404 10.89 23.19 -15.62
N THR A 405 9.70 22.95 -16.19
CA THR A 405 9.05 23.84 -17.16
C THR A 405 7.79 24.42 -16.53
N ALA A 406 7.75 25.75 -16.36
CA ALA A 406 6.64 26.45 -15.74
C ALA A 406 6.15 27.61 -16.61
N GLU A 407 4.84 27.80 -16.74
CA GLU A 407 4.30 29.02 -17.36
C GLU A 407 4.46 30.23 -16.41
N THR A 408 4.28 30.00 -15.11
CA THR A 408 4.43 30.99 -14.02
C THR A 408 4.98 30.33 -12.75
N ASN A 409 5.74 31.09 -11.95
CA ASN A 409 6.28 30.66 -10.65
C ASN A 409 6.92 29.26 -10.64
N GLY A 410 7.92 29.05 -11.50
CA GLY A 410 8.78 27.88 -11.47
C GLY A 410 9.95 28.05 -10.50
N GLY A 411 10.22 27.02 -9.68
CA GLY A 411 11.32 27.00 -8.72
C GLY A 411 12.12 25.70 -8.77
N GLY A 412 13.44 25.80 -8.64
CA GLY A 412 14.33 24.62 -8.72
C GLY A 412 14.13 23.60 -7.60
N LEU A 413 13.55 23.98 -6.47
CA LEU A 413 13.19 23.04 -5.39
C LEU A 413 11.70 23.15 -5.05
N ILE A 414 11.27 24.36 -4.68
CA ILE A 414 9.90 24.69 -4.29
C ILE A 414 9.36 25.74 -5.27
N GLY A 415 8.16 25.54 -5.84
CA GLY A 415 7.50 26.51 -6.72
C GLY A 415 6.92 27.70 -5.95
N GLU A 416 6.00 27.44 -5.02
CA GLU A 416 5.40 28.43 -4.12
C GLU A 416 5.70 28.08 -2.65
N ARG A 417 6.10 29.08 -1.86
CA ARG A 417 6.31 28.94 -0.41
C ARG A 417 5.43 29.94 0.34
N VAL A 418 4.37 29.45 0.97
CA VAL A 418 3.45 30.26 1.78
C VAL A 418 3.89 30.30 3.24
N GLY A 419 4.47 29.20 3.72
CA GLY A 419 4.98 29.07 5.08
C GLY A 419 5.94 27.90 5.18
N GLY A 420 6.12 27.40 6.40
CA GLY A 420 6.99 26.26 6.66
C GLY A 420 8.49 26.58 6.52
N GLU A 421 9.30 25.53 6.60
CA GLU A 421 10.75 25.61 6.59
C GLU A 421 11.36 24.71 5.51
N ASP A 422 12.45 25.18 4.90
CA ASP A 422 13.39 24.33 4.20
C ASP A 422 14.74 24.36 4.93
N ARG A 423 15.32 23.19 5.21
CA ARG A 423 16.66 23.07 5.84
C ARG A 423 17.49 22.00 5.15
N ASP A 424 18.64 22.42 4.63
CA ASP A 424 19.67 21.56 4.03
C ASP A 424 19.11 20.71 2.87
N SER A 425 18.30 21.33 2.00
CA SER A 425 17.79 20.75 0.74
C SER A 425 18.37 21.45 -0.50
N PHE A 426 18.38 20.78 -1.65
CA PHE A 426 19.19 21.18 -2.82
C PHE A 426 18.53 20.95 -4.19
N THR A 427 18.91 21.79 -5.16
CA THR A 427 18.57 21.68 -6.59
C THR A 427 19.83 21.87 -7.44
N ASP A 428 19.76 21.57 -8.75
CA ASP A 428 20.92 21.35 -9.61
C ASP A 428 21.70 22.62 -10.02
N SER A 429 23.00 22.42 -10.29
CA SER A 429 23.84 23.24 -11.19
C SER A 429 25.09 22.49 -11.70
N ALA A 430 25.06 21.13 -11.69
CA ALA A 430 26.10 20.17 -12.06
C ALA A 430 27.42 20.23 -11.22
N GLN A 431 28.16 19.13 -10.98
CA GLN A 431 28.10 17.75 -11.48
C GLN A 431 28.00 16.71 -10.33
N LEU A 432 27.03 15.80 -10.44
CA LEU A 432 26.96 14.55 -9.66
C LEU A 432 27.83 13.45 -10.31
N THR A 433 28.47 12.56 -9.55
CA THR A 433 29.12 11.31 -10.06
C THR A 433 29.27 10.25 -8.96
N PRO A 434 29.65 8.98 -9.28
CA PRO A 434 29.33 8.19 -10.47
C PRO A 434 28.05 7.35 -10.30
N SER A 435 27.51 7.27 -9.09
CA SER A 435 26.35 6.48 -8.66
C SER A 435 25.02 7.22 -8.83
N LYS A 436 24.83 7.97 -9.93
CA LYS A 436 23.73 8.94 -10.09
C LYS A 436 22.37 8.26 -10.33
N THR A 437 21.30 8.58 -9.61
CA THR A 437 21.19 8.63 -8.13
C THR A 437 20.13 7.61 -7.67
N GLY A 438 20.21 6.38 -8.18
CA GLY A 438 19.20 5.32 -7.96
C GLY A 438 19.27 4.69 -6.57
N TRP A 439 19.07 5.48 -5.53
CA TRP A 439 19.03 5.03 -4.14
C TRP A 439 17.61 4.58 -3.77
N SER A 440 17.36 3.29 -3.95
CA SER A 440 16.45 2.61 -3.02
C SER A 440 17.21 2.46 -1.69
N PRO A 441 16.58 2.70 -0.53
CA PRO A 441 17.03 2.07 0.70
C PRO A 441 17.19 0.56 0.44
N ASP A 442 18.24 -0.06 0.98
CA ASP A 442 18.26 -1.53 1.03
C ASP A 442 16.97 -1.99 1.72
N ARG A 443 16.30 -3.03 1.18
CA ARG A 443 15.04 -3.57 1.74
C ARG A 443 15.16 -3.66 3.26
N LEU A 444 14.38 -2.86 3.98
CA LEU A 444 14.49 -2.82 5.42
C LEU A 444 14.10 -4.21 5.94
N PRO A 445 14.85 -4.80 6.90
CA PRO A 445 14.28 -5.83 7.75
C PRO A 445 13.01 -5.21 8.31
N VAL A 446 11.86 -5.80 7.99
CA VAL A 446 10.60 -5.06 8.06
C VAL A 446 10.21 -4.68 9.51
N ASN A 447 10.92 -5.26 10.51
CA ASN A 447 10.83 -4.92 11.93
C ASN A 447 11.71 -3.73 12.37
N ASP A 448 12.67 -3.32 11.54
CA ASP A 448 13.56 -2.18 11.75
C ASP A 448 13.00 -0.92 11.06
N PHE A 449 11.74 -0.57 11.40
CA PHE A 449 11.07 0.68 10.97
C PHE A 449 11.80 1.96 11.41
N LEU A 450 12.88 1.83 12.19
CA LEU A 450 13.76 2.90 12.61
C LEU A 450 14.94 3.01 11.64
N ASP A 451 14.84 3.97 10.73
CA ASP A 451 15.86 5.02 10.55
C ASP A 451 17.33 4.50 10.54
N TYR A 452 17.83 4.14 9.35
CA TYR A 452 19.19 3.64 9.12
C TYR A 452 20.28 4.72 9.31
N PHE A 453 21.24 4.48 10.21
CA PHE A 453 22.32 5.42 10.58
C PHE A 453 23.63 4.63 10.98
N CYS A 454 24.80 5.17 11.39
CA CYS A 454 25.23 6.50 11.88
C CYS A 454 26.67 6.93 11.50
N ASP A 455 27.11 8.06 12.10
CA ASP A 455 28.52 8.33 12.48
C ASP A 455 28.61 9.03 13.86
N LEU A 456 29.45 8.50 14.74
CA LEU A 456 29.65 8.85 16.15
C LEU A 456 30.19 10.27 16.42
N ASN A 457 30.83 10.89 15.44
CA ASN A 457 31.62 12.12 15.64
C ASN A 457 30.79 13.43 15.70
N ARG A 458 29.49 13.32 16.04
CA ARG A 458 28.53 14.42 16.25
C ARG A 458 28.20 15.22 14.98
N ASN A 459 27.91 14.53 13.89
CA ASN A 459 27.64 15.15 12.58
C ASN A 459 26.18 15.06 12.06
N GLY A 460 25.29 14.22 12.63
CA GLY A 460 23.89 14.22 12.16
C GLY A 460 22.88 13.20 12.71
N TYR A 461 23.31 12.01 13.17
CA TYR A 461 22.54 11.04 14.00
C TYR A 461 23.47 9.91 14.51
N ILE A 462 23.15 9.29 15.67
CA ILE A 462 23.98 8.30 16.41
C ILE A 462 23.10 7.11 16.92
N ASP A 463 23.74 6.00 17.28
CA ASP A 463 23.38 4.61 16.97
C ASP A 463 22.97 3.75 18.19
N PRO A 464 22.31 2.57 18.06
CA PRO A 464 21.80 1.82 19.23
C PRO A 464 22.43 0.43 19.59
N ASP A 465 23.63 -0.04 19.24
CA ASP A 465 24.89 0.67 18.96
C ASP A 465 25.58 0.20 17.65
N GLU A 466 26.11 1.19 16.93
CA GLU A 466 26.98 1.25 15.73
C GLU A 466 26.76 0.21 14.62
N ARG A 467 25.49 0.10 14.21
CA ARG A 467 24.87 -1.04 13.53
C ARG A 467 25.09 -1.06 12.00
N VAL A 468 26.28 -1.51 11.63
CA VAL A 468 26.70 -1.89 10.26
C VAL A 468 26.12 -3.27 9.82
N ARG A 469 26.07 -3.61 8.52
CA ARG A 469 27.26 -4.12 7.78
C ARG A 469 27.62 -3.40 6.48
N THR A 470 26.75 -2.57 5.89
CA THR A 470 27.01 -1.91 4.58
C THR A 470 26.36 -0.52 4.45
N ASN A 471 26.20 0.21 5.55
CA ASN A 471 25.41 1.45 5.58
C ASN A 471 25.98 2.55 4.68
N PHE A 472 25.11 3.40 4.14
CA PHE A 472 25.44 4.59 3.34
C PHE A 472 24.51 5.76 3.72
N VAL A 473 25.07 6.92 4.06
CA VAL A 473 24.34 8.12 4.48
C VAL A 473 24.60 9.27 3.51
N TRP A 474 23.54 10.03 3.18
CA TRP A 474 23.66 11.27 2.41
C TRP A 474 24.10 12.43 3.33
N ILE A 475 25.26 13.00 3.04
CA ILE A 475 25.75 14.21 3.71
C ILE A 475 25.26 15.44 2.94
N PHE A 476 24.38 16.19 3.60
CA PHE A 476 23.83 17.46 3.14
C PHE A 476 24.67 18.61 3.74
N THR A 477 25.37 19.39 2.91
CA THR A 477 26.19 20.52 3.38
C THR A 477 25.84 21.80 2.63
N ARG A 478 25.76 22.94 3.32
CA ARG A 478 25.47 24.25 2.70
C ARG A 478 26.55 24.75 1.71
N ARG A 479 27.55 23.94 1.38
CA ARG A 479 28.70 24.30 0.52
C ARG A 479 28.90 23.39 -0.69
N ALA A 480 28.14 22.30 -0.81
CA ALA A 480 28.25 21.35 -1.92
C ALA A 480 26.94 20.53 -2.06
N PRO A 481 26.61 20.02 -3.26
CA PRO A 481 25.50 19.09 -3.45
C PRO A 481 25.57 17.87 -2.52
N PRO A 482 24.45 17.19 -2.24
CA PRO A 482 24.42 15.98 -1.42
C PRO A 482 25.39 14.92 -1.94
N SER A 483 26.06 14.20 -1.03
CA SER A 483 26.96 13.09 -1.39
C SER A 483 26.82 11.89 -0.44
N LEU A 484 26.99 10.67 -0.96
CA LEU A 484 26.78 9.42 -0.24
C LEU A 484 28.07 8.91 0.43
N ARG A 485 28.05 8.52 1.71
CA ARG A 485 29.16 7.90 2.45
C ARG A 485 28.70 7.00 3.61
N CYS A 486 29.35 5.87 3.86
CA CYS A 486 29.64 5.38 5.23
C CYS A 486 30.77 4.32 5.22
N ASN A 487 31.13 3.80 6.40
CA ASN A 487 32.49 3.43 6.78
C ASN A 487 33.16 2.29 5.95
N PRO A 488 34.43 2.46 5.48
CA PRO A 488 35.26 1.34 5.02
C PRO A 488 35.45 0.24 6.09
N ALA A 489 35.63 -1.00 5.61
CA ALA A 489 35.66 -2.19 6.45
C ALA A 489 36.82 -2.24 7.47
N LYS A 490 36.51 -2.77 8.66
CA LYS A 490 37.40 -3.37 9.68
C LYS A 490 38.75 -2.66 9.94
N SER A 491 38.87 -2.06 11.14
CA SER A 491 40.12 -1.99 11.89
C SER A 491 40.00 -2.83 13.16
#